data_AF-A0A7X0NRH9-F1
#
_entry.id   AF-A0A7X0NRH9-F1
#
_cell.length_a   1.000
_cell.length_b   1.000
_cell.length_c   1.000
_cell.angle_alpha   90.00
_cell.angle_beta   90.00
_cell.angle_gamma   90.00
#
_symmetry.space_group_name_H-M   'P 1'
#
loop_
_entity.id
_entity.type
_entity.pdbx_description
1 polymer ?
#
loop_
_entity_poly.entity_id
_entity_poly.type
_entity_poly.pdbx_seq_one_letter_code
_entity_poly.pdbx_strand_id
1 'polypeptide(L)'
;MGDITAAPRECELISSNAIELATGFKNYTAVAGKTDRGRFASCSVAEDTSPEGELGLTIEVFEPSPISPDGLENTKVSTQGIDLPTDLAPGFAARRKSPKDQSVAFVYGWTPDYKRLLTINIYQGAPGRDSLADATEFFRQLKPILLDTRKTNHPE
;
A
#
# COMPACT_ATOMS: atom_id res chain seq x y z
N MET A 1 4.57 -2.66 14.32
CA MET A 1 4.68 -1.33 13.68
C MET A 1 3.94 -0.31 14.54
N GLY A 2 4.30 0.98 14.50
CA GLY A 2 3.57 2.04 15.22
C GLY A 2 2.32 2.50 14.48
N ASP A 3 1.73 3.63 14.90
CA ASP A 3 0.69 4.34 14.15
C ASP A 3 1.28 4.87 12.83
N ILE A 4 0.82 4.33 11.70
CA ILE A 4 1.34 4.70 10.38
C ILE A 4 0.85 6.08 9.91
N THR A 5 0.00 6.74 10.68
CA THR A 5 -0.53 8.08 10.41
C THR A 5 -0.05 9.12 11.42
N ALA A 6 0.87 8.74 12.30
CA ALA A 6 1.49 9.65 13.26
C ALA A 6 2.35 10.72 12.56
N ALA A 7 2.47 11.89 13.18
CA ALA A 7 3.40 12.93 12.74
C ALA A 7 4.86 12.58 13.06
N PRO A 8 5.85 13.07 12.29
CA PRO A 8 5.71 13.82 11.03
C PRO A 8 5.18 12.94 9.89
N ARG A 9 4.48 13.56 8.93
CA ARG A 9 3.78 12.87 7.84
C ARG A 9 4.38 13.20 6.48
N GLU A 10 4.70 12.17 5.74
CA GLU A 10 4.93 12.17 4.30
C GLU A 10 3.63 11.98 3.54
N CYS A 11 3.59 12.54 2.33
CA CYS A 11 2.41 12.48 1.46
C CYS A 11 1.10 12.91 2.17
N GLU A 12 1.22 13.81 3.16
CA GLU A 12 0.14 14.33 4.02
C GLU A 12 -0.56 13.27 4.90
N LEU A 13 -0.16 12.00 4.85
CA LEU A 13 -0.89 10.90 5.49
C LEU A 13 0.02 9.91 6.23
N ILE A 14 1.18 9.58 5.67
CA ILE A 14 1.98 8.43 6.08
C ILE A 14 3.09 8.88 7.02
N SER A 15 3.22 8.27 8.18
CA SER A 15 4.27 8.60 9.15
C SER A 15 5.66 8.35 8.56
N SER A 16 6.54 9.36 8.64
CA SER A 16 7.94 9.24 8.24
C SER A 16 8.63 8.08 8.97
N ASN A 17 8.32 7.88 10.25
CA ASN A 17 8.87 6.77 11.05
C ASN A 17 8.36 5.40 10.58
N ALA A 18 7.10 5.29 10.15
CA ALA A 18 6.59 4.03 9.60
C ALA A 18 7.28 3.68 8.27
N ILE A 19 7.58 4.68 7.44
CA ILE A 19 8.35 4.52 6.21
C ILE A 19 9.75 4.01 6.53
N GLU A 20 10.50 4.69 7.41
CA GLU A 20 11.86 4.27 7.78
C GLU A 20 11.89 2.85 8.36
N LEU A 21 10.88 2.49 9.16
CA LEU A 21 10.79 1.16 9.73
C LEU A 21 10.52 0.10 8.67
N ALA A 22 9.64 0.37 7.70
CA ALA A 22 9.31 -0.60 6.67
C ALA A 22 10.40 -0.75 5.60
N THR A 23 11.02 0.36 5.19
CA THR A 23 11.97 0.37 4.07
C THR A 23 13.42 0.31 4.51
N GLY A 24 13.73 0.79 5.72
CA GLY A 24 15.10 0.94 6.20
C GLY A 24 15.80 2.21 5.68
N PHE A 25 15.15 2.99 4.82
CA PHE A 25 15.72 4.23 4.28
C PHE A 25 15.89 5.28 5.37
N LYS A 26 17.07 5.92 5.38
CA LYS A 26 17.38 7.03 6.29
C LYS A 26 17.33 8.39 5.61
N ASN A 27 17.58 8.40 4.30
CA ASN A 27 17.36 9.53 3.43
C ASN A 27 16.50 9.01 2.28
N TYR A 28 15.36 9.66 2.05
CA TYR A 28 14.45 9.29 0.98
C TYR A 28 13.69 10.52 0.48
N THR A 29 13.10 10.37 -0.70
CA THR A 29 12.09 11.30 -1.21
C THR A 29 10.73 10.62 -1.20
N ALA A 30 9.71 11.32 -0.68
CA ALA A 30 8.32 10.90 -0.74
C ALA A 30 7.53 11.82 -1.68
N VAL A 31 6.84 11.23 -2.65
CA VAL A 31 6.04 11.94 -3.64
C VAL A 31 4.57 11.56 -3.49
N ALA A 32 3.73 12.57 -3.29
CA ALA A 32 2.29 12.39 -3.16
C ALA A 32 1.60 12.56 -4.51
N GLY A 33 0.67 11.65 -4.82
CA GLY A 33 -0.32 11.83 -5.86
C GLY A 33 -1.68 12.18 -5.26
N LYS A 34 -2.40 13.10 -5.89
CA LYS A 34 -3.79 13.43 -5.57
C LYS A 34 -4.68 13.20 -6.78
N THR A 35 -5.93 12.80 -6.53
CA THR A 35 -6.98 12.82 -7.56
C THR A 35 -7.33 14.26 -7.92
N ASP A 36 -8.03 14.46 -9.04
CA ASP A 36 -8.55 15.79 -9.46
C ASP A 36 -9.43 16.47 -8.39
N ARG A 37 -9.97 15.68 -7.44
CA ARG A 37 -10.78 16.15 -6.30
C ARG A 37 -9.95 16.45 -5.05
N GLY A 38 -8.62 16.50 -5.16
CA GLY A 38 -7.71 16.78 -4.04
C GLY A 38 -7.57 15.66 -3.00
N ARG A 39 -8.24 14.51 -3.20
CA ARG A 39 -8.11 13.34 -2.31
C ARG A 39 -6.80 12.60 -2.56
N PHE A 40 -6.25 11.98 -1.51
CA PHE A 40 -5.10 11.07 -1.61
C PHE A 40 -5.32 10.03 -2.71
N ALA A 41 -4.35 9.92 -3.63
CA ALA A 41 -4.32 8.91 -4.68
C ALA A 41 -3.11 7.99 -4.53
N SER A 42 -1.95 8.54 -4.20
CA SER A 42 -0.75 7.74 -4.03
C SER A 42 0.29 8.36 -3.10
N CYS A 43 1.18 7.52 -2.59
CA CYS A 43 2.43 7.91 -1.96
C CYS A 43 3.52 6.96 -2.43
N SER A 44 4.57 7.50 -3.04
CA SER A 44 5.73 6.75 -3.51
C SER A 44 6.98 7.22 -2.79
N VAL A 45 7.73 6.27 -2.22
CA VAL A 45 8.97 6.51 -1.48
C VAL A 45 10.12 5.85 -2.21
N ALA A 46 11.18 6.61 -2.45
CA ALA A 46 12.42 6.14 -3.08
C ALA A 46 13.64 6.75 -2.38
N GLU A 47 14.81 6.13 -2.49
CA GLU A 47 16.06 6.75 -2.00
C GLU A 47 16.29 8.13 -2.66
N ASP A 48 16.04 8.22 -3.97
CA ASP A 48 16.06 9.46 -4.75
C ASP A 48 15.06 9.41 -5.92
N THR A 49 14.89 10.54 -6.63
CA THR A 49 13.96 10.67 -7.75
C THR A 49 14.57 10.32 -9.12
N SER A 50 15.80 9.80 -9.15
CA SER A 50 16.43 9.39 -10.40
C SER A 50 15.81 8.08 -10.91
N PRO A 51 15.91 7.80 -12.23
CA PRO A 51 15.45 6.52 -12.79
C PRO A 51 16.16 5.29 -12.20
N GLU A 52 17.33 5.49 -11.60
CA GLU A 52 18.16 4.44 -11.00
C GLU A 52 17.84 4.22 -9.52
N GLY A 53 17.23 5.21 -8.86
CA GLY A 53 16.88 5.21 -7.44
C GLY A 53 16.06 4.00 -7.02
N GLU A 54 16.39 3.44 -5.86
CA GLU A 54 15.69 2.27 -5.34
C GLU A 54 14.31 2.69 -4.79
N LEU A 55 13.24 2.07 -5.32
CA LEU A 55 11.90 2.21 -4.76
C LEU A 55 11.85 1.47 -3.42
N GLY A 56 11.30 2.12 -2.40
CA GLY A 56 11.11 1.52 -1.08
C GLY A 56 9.66 1.07 -0.87
N LEU A 57 8.73 2.03 -0.95
CA LEU A 57 7.32 1.84 -0.63
C LEU A 57 6.44 2.55 -1.65
N THR A 58 5.37 1.88 -2.10
CA THR A 58 4.30 2.49 -2.88
C THR A 58 2.94 2.15 -2.29
N ILE A 59 2.13 3.18 -2.08
CA ILE A 59 0.74 3.10 -1.62
C ILE A 59 -0.11 3.77 -2.69
N GLU A 60 -1.12 3.07 -3.22
CA GLU A 60 -1.99 3.61 -4.27
C GLU A 60 -3.46 3.26 -4.02
N VAL A 61 -4.33 4.22 -4.32
CA VAL A 61 -5.78 4.07 -4.31
C VAL A 61 -6.30 4.29 -5.73
N PHE A 62 -7.02 3.31 -6.23
CA PHE A 62 -7.66 3.38 -7.54
C PHE A 62 -9.18 3.47 -7.40
N GLU A 63 -9.80 4.41 -8.12
CA GLU A 63 -11.26 4.59 -8.23
C GLU A 63 -11.59 5.12 -9.63
N PRO A 64 -11.98 4.27 -10.60
CA PRO A 64 -12.27 2.83 -10.47
C PRO A 64 -11.02 1.95 -10.33
N SER A 65 -11.19 0.71 -9.82
CA SER A 65 -10.15 -0.31 -9.87
C SER A 65 -9.69 -0.57 -11.31
N PRO A 66 -8.38 -0.59 -11.61
CA PRO A 66 -7.86 -0.91 -12.93
C PRO A 66 -7.86 -2.43 -13.19
N ILE A 67 -8.06 -3.25 -12.16
CA ILE A 67 -8.07 -4.71 -12.24
C ILE A 67 -9.50 -5.20 -12.00
N SER A 68 -9.99 -6.06 -12.89
CA SER A 68 -11.29 -6.71 -12.73
C SER A 68 -11.28 -7.70 -11.55
N PRO A 69 -12.45 -8.10 -11.02
CA PRO A 69 -12.53 -9.15 -9.99
C PRO A 69 -11.78 -10.43 -10.38
N ASP A 70 -11.99 -10.93 -11.60
CA ASP A 70 -11.29 -12.11 -12.12
C ASP A 70 -9.79 -11.86 -12.26
N GLY A 71 -9.38 -10.65 -12.62
CA GLY A 71 -7.98 -10.24 -12.67
C GLY A 71 -7.30 -10.27 -11.30
N LEU A 72 -8.01 -9.86 -10.24
CA LEU A 72 -7.51 -9.94 -8.86
C LEU A 72 -7.35 -11.39 -8.41
N GLU A 73 -8.32 -12.25 -8.70
CA GLU A 73 -8.24 -13.68 -8.36
C GLU A 73 -7.11 -14.38 -9.14
N ASN A 74 -6.97 -14.11 -10.44
CA ASN A 74 -5.86 -14.62 -11.25
C ASN A 74 -4.51 -14.12 -10.75
N THR A 75 -4.42 -12.86 -10.30
CA THR A 75 -3.20 -12.31 -9.69
C THR A 75 -2.88 -13.04 -8.39
N LYS A 76 -3.88 -13.30 -7.53
CA LYS A 76 -3.70 -14.08 -6.31
C LYS A 76 -3.14 -15.47 -6.61
N VAL A 77 -3.76 -16.21 -7.52
CA VAL A 77 -3.33 -17.57 -7.88
C VAL A 77 -1.90 -17.57 -8.45
N SER A 78 -1.61 -16.69 -9.41
CA SER A 78 -0.28 -16.63 -10.05
C SER A 78 0.84 -16.20 -9.10
N THR A 79 0.52 -15.45 -8.04
CA THR A 79 1.50 -15.02 -7.02
C THR A 79 1.47 -15.87 -5.75
N GLN A 80 0.69 -16.95 -5.74
CA GLN A 80 0.47 -17.80 -4.56
C GLN A 80 0.05 -16.96 -3.34
N GLY A 81 -0.78 -15.94 -3.58
CA GLY A 81 -1.25 -15.02 -2.57
C GLY A 81 -2.14 -15.69 -1.54
N ILE A 82 -2.06 -15.19 -0.32
CA ILE A 82 -2.85 -15.65 0.83
C ILE A 82 -3.92 -14.60 1.08
N ASP A 83 -5.16 -15.04 1.22
CA ASP A 83 -6.26 -14.14 1.55
C ASP A 83 -5.96 -13.39 2.86
N LEU A 84 -6.34 -12.12 2.90
CA LEU A 84 -6.23 -11.33 4.12
C LEU A 84 -7.16 -11.92 5.20
N PRO A 85 -6.82 -11.71 6.50
CA PRO A 85 -7.71 -12.03 7.60
C PRO A 85 -9.14 -11.52 7.36
N THR A 86 -10.15 -12.26 7.83
CA THR A 86 -11.57 -11.99 7.56
C THR A 86 -12.01 -10.58 7.98
N ASP A 87 -11.39 -10.02 9.02
CA ASP A 87 -11.63 -8.65 9.49
C ASP A 87 -11.04 -7.56 8.57
N LEU A 88 -10.10 -7.92 7.70
CA LEU A 88 -9.47 -7.05 6.70
C LEU A 88 -9.98 -7.28 5.28
N ALA A 89 -10.72 -8.36 5.04
CA ALA A 89 -11.26 -8.74 3.75
C ALA A 89 -12.18 -7.66 3.13
N PRO A 90 -12.31 -7.61 1.79
CA PRO A 90 -11.69 -8.51 0.82
C PRO A 90 -10.28 -8.04 0.35
N GLY A 91 -9.36 -8.99 0.16
CA GLY A 91 -8.00 -8.74 -0.30
C GLY A 91 -7.07 -9.95 -0.13
N PHE A 92 -5.84 -9.85 -0.64
CA PHE A 92 -4.79 -10.85 -0.43
C PHE A 92 -3.42 -10.19 -0.27
N ALA A 93 -2.49 -10.92 0.34
CA ALA A 93 -1.09 -10.55 0.49
C ALA A 93 -0.22 -11.59 -0.21
N ALA A 94 0.83 -11.16 -0.91
CA ALA A 94 1.76 -12.07 -1.56
C ALA A 94 3.17 -11.46 -1.70
N ARG A 95 4.10 -12.27 -2.22
CA ARG A 95 5.42 -11.82 -2.65
C ARG A 95 5.60 -12.10 -4.14
N ARG A 96 6.29 -11.21 -4.84
CA ARG A 96 6.70 -11.43 -6.24
C ARG A 96 8.12 -10.92 -6.45
N LYS A 97 8.79 -11.40 -7.49
CA LYS A 97 10.07 -10.82 -7.92
C LYS A 97 9.82 -9.62 -8.84
N SER A 98 10.57 -8.55 -8.64
CA SER A 98 10.62 -7.40 -9.54
C SER A 98 11.44 -7.74 -10.80
N PRO A 99 11.39 -6.91 -11.85
CA PRO A 99 12.26 -7.09 -13.02
C PRO A 99 13.77 -7.06 -12.71
N LYS A 100 14.16 -6.47 -11.56
CA LYS A 100 15.54 -6.44 -11.06
C LYS A 100 15.85 -7.60 -10.10
N ASP A 101 15.03 -8.65 -10.08
CA ASP A 101 15.09 -9.80 -9.17
C ASP A 101 14.92 -9.48 -7.67
N GLN A 102 14.43 -8.28 -7.34
CA GLN A 102 14.15 -7.89 -5.95
C GLN A 102 12.82 -8.48 -5.48
N SER A 103 12.78 -9.01 -4.26
CA SER A 103 11.55 -9.52 -3.66
C SER A 103 10.65 -8.37 -3.22
N VAL A 104 9.48 -8.24 -3.83
CA VAL A 104 8.45 -7.25 -3.51
C VAL A 104 7.37 -7.93 -2.67
N ALA A 105 7.15 -7.45 -1.46
CA ALA A 105 5.99 -7.82 -0.66
C ALA A 105 4.84 -6.87 -0.98
N PHE A 106 3.64 -7.39 -1.23
CA PHE A 106 2.51 -6.55 -1.58
C PHE A 106 1.20 -7.05 -1.01
N VAL A 107 0.28 -6.10 -0.83
CA VAL A 107 -1.08 -6.33 -0.36
C VAL A 107 -2.04 -5.59 -1.26
N TYR A 108 -3.00 -6.33 -1.82
CA TYR A 108 -4.11 -5.79 -2.58
C TYR A 108 -5.38 -6.00 -1.77
N GLY A 109 -6.14 -4.94 -1.53
CA GLY A 109 -7.47 -5.07 -0.94
C GLY A 109 -8.44 -4.08 -1.55
N TRP A 110 -9.70 -4.47 -1.63
CA TRP A 110 -10.69 -3.76 -2.41
C TRP A 110 -11.99 -3.56 -1.62
N THR A 111 -12.87 -2.71 -2.12
CA THR A 111 -14.23 -2.60 -1.58
C THR A 111 -15.08 -3.80 -2.02
N PRO A 112 -16.10 -4.23 -1.25
CA PRO A 112 -16.93 -5.38 -1.63
C PRO A 112 -17.60 -5.27 -3.01
N ASP A 113 -17.80 -4.05 -3.51
CA ASP A 113 -18.34 -3.78 -4.85
C ASP A 113 -17.26 -3.69 -5.95
N TYR A 114 -16.00 -4.00 -5.64
CA TYR A 114 -14.82 -3.94 -6.52
C TYR A 114 -14.56 -2.56 -7.16
N LYS A 115 -15.22 -1.49 -6.70
CA LYS A 115 -15.06 -0.16 -7.29
C LYS A 115 -13.76 0.51 -6.90
N ARG A 116 -13.18 0.15 -5.75
CA ARG A 116 -11.96 0.76 -5.25
C ARG A 116 -10.96 -0.31 -4.87
N LEU A 117 -9.69 -0.04 -5.16
CA LEU A 117 -8.55 -0.91 -4.85
C LEU A 117 -7.52 -0.07 -4.09
N LEU A 118 -7.03 -0.59 -2.97
CA LEU A 118 -5.86 -0.10 -2.26
C LEU A 118 -4.73 -1.12 -2.44
N THR A 119 -3.59 -0.65 -2.92
CA THR A 119 -2.39 -1.47 -3.06
C THR A 119 -1.27 -0.92 -2.19
N ILE A 120 -0.62 -1.80 -1.44
CA ILE A 120 0.61 -1.51 -0.69
C ILE A 120 1.71 -2.38 -1.28
N ASN A 121 2.84 -1.80 -1.68
CA ASN A 121 4.00 -2.53 -2.17
C ASN A 121 5.23 -2.07 -1.40
N ILE A 122 5.94 -3.01 -0.78
CA ILE A 122 7.27 -2.79 -0.20
C ILE A 122 8.27 -3.48 -1.12
N TYR A 123 9.02 -2.68 -1.87
CA TYR A 123 10.02 -3.12 -2.84
C TYR A 123 11.36 -3.43 -2.17
N GLN A 124 11.66 -2.68 -1.12
CA GLN A 124 12.84 -2.86 -0.28
C GLN A 124 12.40 -2.87 1.17
N GLY A 125 12.57 -4.02 1.82
CA GLY A 125 12.30 -4.17 3.24
C GLY A 125 13.50 -3.78 4.08
N ALA A 126 13.25 -3.18 5.24
CA ALA A 126 14.31 -2.95 6.20
C ALA A 126 14.96 -4.29 6.64
N PRO A 127 16.30 -4.35 6.78
CA PRO A 127 16.98 -5.56 7.23
C PRO A 127 16.41 -6.14 8.53
N GLY A 128 16.16 -7.44 8.54
CA GLY A 128 15.63 -8.16 9.71
C GLY A 128 14.13 -8.00 9.96
N ARG A 129 13.39 -7.37 9.05
CA ARG A 129 11.92 -7.25 9.13
C ARG A 129 11.20 -8.11 8.11
N ASP A 130 9.94 -8.43 8.42
CA ASP A 130 9.05 -9.07 7.46
C ASP A 130 8.23 -8.02 6.71
N SER A 131 8.65 -7.73 5.48
CA SER A 131 7.97 -6.79 4.59
C SER A 131 6.53 -7.18 4.29
N LEU A 132 6.15 -8.46 4.32
CA LEU A 132 4.77 -8.86 4.08
C LEU A 132 3.89 -8.53 5.30
N ALA A 133 4.41 -8.77 6.50
CA ALA A 133 3.74 -8.38 7.74
C ALA A 133 3.61 -6.85 7.83
N ASP A 134 4.65 -6.10 7.48
CA ASP A 134 4.60 -4.64 7.44
C ASP A 134 3.59 -4.15 6.39
N ALA A 135 3.61 -4.65 5.16
CA ALA A 135 2.63 -4.26 4.13
C ALA A 135 1.18 -4.55 4.56
N THR A 136 0.96 -5.67 5.26
CA THR A 136 -0.35 -6.05 5.81
C THR A 136 -0.81 -5.10 6.91
N GLU A 137 0.10 -4.70 7.78
CA GLU A 137 -0.20 -3.76 8.86
C GLU A 137 -0.39 -2.32 8.34
N PHE A 138 0.32 -1.94 7.27
CA PHE A 138 0.02 -0.73 6.50
C PHE A 138 -1.41 -0.76 5.98
N PHE A 139 -1.78 -1.85 5.29
CA PHE A 139 -3.12 -2.02 4.76
C PHE A 139 -4.19 -1.95 5.84
N ARG A 140 -3.99 -2.64 6.98
CA ARG A 140 -4.92 -2.66 8.11
C ARG A 140 -5.27 -1.25 8.60
N GLN A 141 -4.27 -0.41 8.78
CA GLN A 141 -4.47 0.94 9.30
C GLN A 141 -4.97 1.93 8.22
N LEU A 142 -4.59 1.74 6.94
CA LEU A 142 -5.03 2.63 5.86
C LEU A 142 -6.41 2.32 5.30
N LYS A 143 -6.82 1.04 5.26
CA LYS A 143 -8.13 0.61 4.75
C LYS A 143 -9.30 1.46 5.29
N PRO A 144 -9.46 1.68 6.61
CA PRO A 144 -10.59 2.46 7.12
C PRO A 144 -10.58 3.92 6.65
N ILE A 145 -9.39 4.48 6.38
CA ILE A 145 -9.21 5.87 5.96
C ILE A 145 -9.44 6.00 4.45
N LEU A 146 -8.84 5.11 3.67
CA LEU A 146 -8.74 5.23 2.22
C LEU A 146 -9.86 4.51 1.46
N LEU A 147 -10.37 3.39 1.97
CA LEU A 147 -11.43 2.60 1.32
C LEU A 147 -12.79 2.74 1.99
N ASP A 148 -12.86 2.70 3.33
CA ASP A 148 -14.13 2.67 4.07
C ASP A 148 -14.71 4.06 4.36
N THR A 149 -14.13 5.13 3.80
CA THR A 149 -14.52 6.53 4.01
C THR A 149 -15.98 6.86 3.63
N ARG A 150 -16.74 5.91 3.07
CA ARG A 150 -18.20 6.03 2.88
C ARG A 150 -19.03 5.65 4.11
N LYS A 151 -18.44 5.20 5.22
CA LYS A 151 -19.17 4.87 6.47
C LYS A 151 -19.25 6.00 7.50
N THR A 152 -18.52 7.11 7.32
CA THR A 152 -18.48 8.21 8.31
C THR A 152 -19.28 9.46 7.95
N ASN A 153 -19.98 9.49 6.82
CA ASN A 153 -21.01 10.49 6.57
C ASN A 153 -22.37 9.93 7.04
N HIS A 154 -22.86 10.47 8.15
CA HIS A 154 -24.09 10.14 8.87
C HIS A 154 -25.36 10.18 7.97
N PRO A 155 -26.48 9.54 8.40
CA PRO A 155 -27.72 9.45 7.66
C PRO A 155 -28.44 10.80 7.64
N GLU A 156 -29.16 11.09 6.56
CA GLU A 156 -30.32 11.98 6.58
C GLU A 156 -31.58 11.17 6.90
#